data_AF-W3RL81-F1
#
_entry.id   AF-W3RL81-F1
#
_cell.length_a   1.000
_cell.length_b   1.000
_cell.length_c   1.000
_cell.angle_alpha   90.00
_cell.angle_beta   90.00
_cell.angle_gamma   90.00
#
_symmetry.space_group_name_H-M   'P 1'
#
loop_
_entity.id
_entity.type
_entity.pdbx_description
1 polymer ?
#
loop_
_entity_poly.entity_id
_entity_poly.type
_entity_poly.pdbx_seq_one_letter_code
_entity_poly.pdbx_strand_id
1 'polypeptide(L)'
;MFLYRGINTPHRGRSWQGRLTAVLPWLVVLAIAAGSALPLGDWAARLGLPRMDQQAQRQRDSDIIVQRAGSPAARYPVEVLYTVDGDTFDARIALWPGREHRARVRLRNIDAPELHAACEQELQKAEVSKRALRTLLGEGGVSIYNLGPDKYGRIVADAATRTTPNVSAALVAAGHARSYLGGQRQSWCDGAGP
;
A
#
# COMPACT_ATOMS: atom_id res chain seq x y z
N MET A 1 79.10 16.59 5.21
CA MET A 1 79.04 15.71 4.02
C MET A 1 77.70 14.98 4.06
N PHE A 2 77.03 14.80 2.91
CA PHE A 2 75.59 14.52 2.66
C PHE A 2 74.71 15.80 2.67
N LEU A 3 74.49 16.48 1.53
CA LEU A 3 73.64 16.21 0.35
C LEU A 3 72.13 16.27 0.66
N TYR A 4 71.42 17.30 0.16
CA TYR A 4 70.50 17.17 -0.99
C TYR A 4 69.89 18.53 -1.40
N ARG A 5 69.63 18.65 -2.70
CA ARG A 5 69.25 19.83 -3.49
C ARG A 5 67.77 19.69 -3.91
N GLY A 6 66.96 20.74 -3.83
CA GLY A 6 65.63 20.86 -4.46
C GLY A 6 65.27 22.35 -4.59
N ILE A 7 65.36 22.99 -5.76
CA ILE A 7 64.48 23.01 -6.96
C ILE A 7 63.25 23.94 -6.80
N ASN A 8 63.34 25.09 -7.49
CA ASN A 8 62.37 25.87 -8.30
C ASN A 8 61.00 26.36 -7.78
N THR A 9 60.86 27.71 -7.77
CA THR A 9 59.89 28.62 -8.47
C THR A 9 58.43 28.16 -8.69
N PRO A 10 57.37 29.03 -8.72
CA PRO A 10 57.33 30.24 -9.54
C PRO A 10 56.33 31.37 -9.15
N HIS A 11 56.20 32.29 -10.12
CA HIS A 11 55.50 33.56 -10.20
C HIS A 11 53.97 33.59 -9.99
N ARG A 12 53.54 34.80 -9.59
CA ARG A 12 52.19 35.35 -9.46
C ARG A 12 51.44 35.40 -10.80
N GLY A 13 50.23 34.86 -10.83
CA GLY A 13 49.29 34.96 -11.97
C GLY A 13 47.82 35.01 -11.54
N ARG A 14 47.27 36.23 -11.57
CA ARG A 14 45.87 36.69 -11.76
C ARG A 14 44.69 35.74 -11.48
N SER A 15 43.85 36.12 -10.52
CA SER A 15 42.59 35.48 -10.12
C SER A 15 41.49 35.56 -11.19
N TRP A 16 40.88 34.42 -11.50
CA TRP A 16 39.76 34.25 -12.43
C TRP A 16 38.45 34.03 -11.64
N GLN A 17 38.09 34.98 -10.77
CA GLN A 17 36.84 34.89 -10.00
C GLN A 17 36.09 36.21 -10.08
N GLY A 18 35.06 36.23 -10.92
CA GLY A 18 34.14 37.36 -10.99
C GLY A 18 33.46 37.44 -12.33
N ARG A 19 32.49 36.55 -12.58
CA ARG A 19 31.35 36.76 -13.52
C ARG A 19 30.35 35.61 -13.68
N LEU A 20 30.30 34.61 -12.79
CA LEU A 20 29.35 33.50 -12.91
C LEU A 20 28.30 33.37 -11.78
N THR A 21 28.20 34.34 -10.86
CA THR A 21 27.36 34.21 -9.65
C THR A 21 26.02 34.96 -9.69
N ALA A 22 25.67 35.67 -10.76
CA ALA A 22 24.47 36.52 -10.77
C ALA A 22 23.25 35.92 -11.51
N VAL A 23 23.40 34.83 -12.26
CA VAL A 23 22.32 34.29 -13.13
C VAL A 23 21.75 32.95 -12.64
N LEU A 24 22.52 32.23 -11.81
CA LEU A 24 22.15 30.93 -11.24
C LEU A 24 20.81 30.89 -10.47
N PRO A 25 20.48 31.84 -9.58
CA PRO A 25 19.23 31.74 -8.82
C PRO A 25 17.98 31.94 -9.69
N TRP A 26 18.08 32.77 -10.74
CA TRP A 26 16.95 33.01 -11.65
C TRP A 26 16.68 31.83 -12.59
N LEU A 27 17.71 31.08 -12.98
CA LEU A 27 17.54 29.83 -13.76
C LEU A 27 16.82 28.75 -12.96
N VAL A 28 17.10 28.64 -11.65
CA VAL A 28 16.41 27.71 -10.75
C VAL A 28 14.94 28.08 -10.61
N VAL A 29 14.62 29.38 -10.44
CA VAL A 29 13.23 29.86 -10.33
C VAL A 29 12.46 29.70 -11.64
N LEU A 30 13.07 29.97 -12.80
CA LEU A 30 12.46 29.74 -14.12
C LEU A 30 12.18 28.26 -14.39
N ALA A 31 13.06 27.35 -13.97
CA ALA A 31 12.84 25.90 -14.09
C ALA A 31 11.66 25.42 -13.23
N ILE A 32 11.46 25.98 -12.03
CA ILE A 32 10.35 25.65 -11.14
C ILE A 32 9.02 26.21 -11.69
N ALA A 33 9.01 27.43 -12.24
CA ALA A 33 7.81 28.06 -12.78
C ALA A 33 7.34 27.47 -14.12
N ALA A 34 8.26 27.03 -14.99
CA ALA A 34 7.90 26.39 -16.26
C ALA A 34 7.35 24.95 -16.10
N GLY A 35 7.68 24.28 -14.99
CA GLY A 35 7.23 22.91 -14.72
C GLY A 35 5.75 22.78 -14.35
N SER A 36 5.08 23.86 -13.94
CA SER A 36 3.68 23.82 -13.47
C SER A 36 2.64 24.10 -14.56
N ALA A 37 3.06 24.57 -15.74
CA ALA A 37 2.14 25.09 -16.77
C ALA A 37 2.06 24.25 -18.06
N LEU A 38 2.77 23.12 -18.16
CA LEU A 38 2.76 22.28 -19.37
C LEU A 38 2.08 20.93 -19.12
N PRO A 39 1.11 20.51 -19.97
CA PRO A 39 0.45 19.21 -19.89
C PRO A 39 1.36 18.13 -20.49
N LEU A 40 2.53 17.91 -19.88
CA LEU A 40 3.52 16.93 -20.31
C LEU A 40 3.59 15.82 -19.28
N GLY A 41 2.78 14.79 -19.50
CA GLY A 41 2.85 13.55 -18.74
C GLY A 41 4.26 12.95 -18.77
N ASP A 42 4.69 12.44 -17.62
CA ASP A 42 5.86 11.58 -17.42
C ASP A 42 7.26 12.16 -17.75
N TRP A 43 7.47 13.47 -17.62
CA TRP A 43 8.83 14.05 -17.66
C TRP A 43 9.78 13.43 -16.62
N ALA A 44 9.26 13.03 -15.45
CA ALA A 44 10.02 12.37 -14.40
C ALA A 44 10.59 11.02 -14.85
N ALA A 45 9.84 10.25 -15.65
CA ALA A 45 10.30 8.97 -16.19
C ALA A 45 11.44 9.17 -17.21
N ARG A 46 11.41 10.26 -17.99
CA ARG A 46 12.46 10.60 -18.97
C ARG A 46 13.77 11.06 -18.32
N LEU A 47 13.72 11.59 -17.09
CA LEU A 47 14.90 11.97 -16.31
C LEU A 47 15.50 10.81 -15.51
N GLY A 48 14.93 9.60 -15.62
CA GLY A 48 15.37 8.46 -14.81
C GLY A 48 15.09 8.64 -13.32
N LEU A 49 14.23 9.58 -12.93
CA LEU A 49 13.77 9.67 -11.54
C LEU A 49 12.89 8.45 -11.26
N PRO A 50 13.19 7.64 -10.22
CA PRO A 50 12.42 6.45 -9.95
C PRO A 50 10.96 6.84 -9.67
N ARG A 51 10.03 6.29 -10.45
CA ARG A 51 8.61 6.29 -10.06
C ARG A 51 8.57 5.58 -8.71
N MET A 52 8.21 6.27 -7.63
CA MET A 52 8.13 5.62 -6.32
C MET A 52 7.20 4.42 -6.46
N ASP A 53 7.76 3.22 -6.35
CA ASP A 53 7.00 1.99 -6.48
C ASP A 53 6.01 1.91 -5.31
N GLN A 54 4.76 2.27 -5.60
CA GLN A 54 3.68 2.29 -4.63
C GLN A 54 3.43 0.90 -4.04
N GLN A 55 3.70 -0.19 -4.80
CA GLN A 55 3.54 -1.56 -4.30
C GLN A 55 4.62 -1.90 -3.28
N ALA A 56 5.89 -1.60 -3.59
CA ALA A 56 6.99 -1.78 -2.64
C ALA A 56 6.78 -0.99 -1.35
N GLN A 57 6.20 0.22 -1.45
CA GLN A 57 5.86 1.00 -0.26
C GLN A 57 4.75 0.35 0.57
N ARG A 58 3.64 -0.08 -0.05
CA ARG A 58 2.55 -0.78 0.65
C ARG A 58 3.02 -2.09 1.31
N GLN A 59 3.93 -2.79 0.66
CA GLN A 59 4.53 -4.01 1.20
C GLN A 59 5.36 -3.71 2.44
N ARG A 60 6.27 -2.71 2.38
CA ARG A 60 7.01 -2.25 3.56
C ARG A 60 6.09 -1.81 4.70
N ASP A 61 5.07 -1.01 4.41
CA ASP A 61 4.14 -0.52 5.42
C ASP A 61 3.37 -1.68 6.09
N SER A 62 2.94 -2.68 5.31
CA SER A 62 2.27 -3.87 5.83
C SER A 62 3.20 -4.76 6.67
N ASP A 63 4.44 -4.94 6.24
CA ASP A 63 5.45 -5.72 6.98
C ASP A 63 5.75 -5.08 8.34
N ILE A 64 5.86 -3.75 8.40
CA ILE A 64 6.04 -3.00 9.65
C ILE A 64 4.85 -3.24 10.60
N ILE A 65 3.64 -3.26 10.07
CA ILE A 65 2.43 -3.51 10.87
C ILE A 65 2.44 -4.93 11.43
N VAL A 66 2.74 -5.92 10.60
CA VAL A 66 2.77 -7.33 11.00
C VAL A 66 3.89 -7.62 11.98
N GLN A 67 5.11 -7.13 11.75
CA GLN A 67 6.25 -7.34 12.65
C GLN A 67 6.02 -6.74 14.04
N ARG A 68 5.22 -5.66 14.12
CA ARG A 68 4.89 -5.00 15.38
C ARG A 68 3.62 -5.53 16.03
N ALA A 69 2.84 -6.34 15.31
CA ALA A 69 1.69 -7.04 15.86
C ALA A 69 2.22 -8.14 16.80
N GLY A 70 2.47 -7.78 18.06
CA GLY A 70 3.29 -8.59 18.97
C GLY A 70 2.80 -10.02 19.21
N SER A 71 1.48 -10.23 19.35
CA SER A 71 0.90 -11.56 19.60
C SER A 71 -0.24 -11.86 18.61
N PRO A 72 -0.34 -13.09 18.08
CA PRO A 72 -1.48 -13.51 17.25
C PRO A 72 -2.84 -13.35 17.96
N ALA A 73 -2.86 -13.38 19.29
CA ALA A 73 -4.06 -13.21 20.10
C ALA A 73 -4.41 -11.74 20.39
N ALA A 74 -3.50 -10.80 20.11
CA ALA A 74 -3.76 -9.38 20.31
C ALA A 74 -4.84 -8.91 19.31
N ARG A 75 -5.84 -8.21 19.84
CA ARG A 75 -6.87 -7.55 19.03
C ARG A 75 -6.54 -6.08 18.89
N TYR A 76 -6.48 -5.62 17.65
CA TYR A 76 -6.23 -4.22 17.33
C TYR A 76 -7.53 -3.57 16.88
N PRO A 77 -8.00 -2.52 17.57
CA PRO A 77 -9.16 -1.77 17.10
C PRO A 77 -8.81 -1.08 15.77
N VAL A 78 -9.77 -1.08 14.85
CA VAL A 78 -9.62 -0.46 13.54
C VAL A 78 -10.81 0.42 13.19
N GLU A 79 -10.51 1.53 12.52
CA GLU A 79 -11.52 2.34 11.84
C GLU A 79 -11.61 1.87 10.39
N VAL A 80 -12.75 1.30 10.01
CA VAL A 80 -13.00 0.91 8.62
C VAL A 80 -13.22 2.15 7.78
N LEU A 81 -12.40 2.34 6.75
CA LEU A 81 -12.50 3.48 5.84
C LEU A 81 -13.50 3.19 4.73
N TYR A 82 -13.33 2.05 4.04
CA TYR A 82 -14.28 1.57 3.03
C TYR A 82 -14.02 0.09 2.69
N THR A 83 -15.07 -0.58 2.20
CA THR A 83 -15.00 -1.96 1.71
C THR A 83 -14.54 -1.97 0.25
N VAL A 84 -13.50 -2.76 -0.06
CA VAL A 84 -12.96 -2.90 -1.42
C VAL A 84 -13.75 -3.96 -2.16
N ASP A 85 -13.73 -5.20 -1.66
CA ASP A 85 -14.36 -6.39 -2.23
C ASP A 85 -15.06 -7.21 -1.13
N GLY A 86 -15.60 -8.39 -1.43
CA GLY A 86 -16.30 -9.24 -0.45
C GLY A 86 -15.42 -9.84 0.65
N ASP A 87 -14.10 -9.77 0.53
CA ASP A 87 -13.14 -10.25 1.53
C ASP A 87 -12.08 -9.22 1.93
N THR A 88 -12.13 -8.00 1.37
CA THR A 88 -11.04 -7.02 1.51
C THR A 88 -11.60 -5.63 1.84
N PHE A 89 -11.02 -4.96 2.83
CA PHE A 89 -11.38 -3.61 3.24
C PHE A 89 -10.15 -2.76 3.57
N ASP A 90 -10.24 -1.45 3.38
CA ASP A 90 -9.22 -0.51 3.83
C ASP A 90 -9.58 -0.03 5.24
N ALA A 91 -8.60 -0.07 6.14
CA ALA A 91 -8.78 0.29 7.53
C ALA A 91 -7.62 1.12 8.04
N ARG A 92 -7.91 1.88 9.09
CA ARG A 92 -6.92 2.57 9.89
C ARG A 92 -6.71 1.82 11.19
N ILE A 93 -5.48 1.41 11.43
CA ILE A 93 -5.10 0.53 12.53
C ILE A 93 -4.33 1.35 13.57
N ALA A 94 -4.84 1.35 14.81
CA ALA A 94 -4.20 2.00 15.94
C ALA A 94 -3.23 1.03 16.64
N LEU A 95 -2.05 0.82 16.04
CA LEU A 95 -1.03 -0.10 16.59
C LEU A 95 -0.23 0.53 17.75
N TRP A 96 -0.09 1.86 17.75
CA TRP A 96 0.72 2.60 18.73
C TRP A 96 -0.03 3.83 19.22
N PRO A 97 0.17 4.24 20.49
CA PRO A 97 -0.31 5.52 20.98
C PRO A 97 0.14 6.66 20.07
N GLY A 98 -0.82 7.37 19.47
CA GLY A 98 -0.55 8.55 18.63
C GLY A 98 -0.06 8.26 17.20
N ARG A 99 -0.05 7.01 16.71
CA ARG A 99 0.21 6.71 15.29
C ARG A 99 -0.83 5.76 14.71
N GLU A 100 -1.55 6.28 13.73
CA GLU A 100 -2.52 5.55 12.95
C GLU A 100 -1.91 5.15 11.61
N HIS A 101 -2.00 3.86 11.27
CA HIS A 101 -1.52 3.35 9.98
C HIS A 101 -2.69 2.94 9.10
N ARG A 102 -2.74 3.42 7.86
CA ARG A 102 -3.71 2.94 6.87
C ARG A 102 -3.18 1.70 6.20
N ALA A 103 -3.97 0.64 6.17
CA ALA A 103 -3.62 -0.59 5.51
C ALA A 103 -4.84 -1.26 4.89
N ARG A 104 -4.58 -2.05 3.86
CA ARG A 104 -5.58 -2.92 3.26
C ARG A 104 -5.57 -4.26 3.96
N VAL A 105 -6.72 -4.67 4.49
CA VAL A 105 -6.89 -5.92 5.22
C VAL A 105 -7.67 -6.89 4.35
N ARG A 106 -7.09 -8.08 4.14
CA ARG A 106 -7.74 -9.24 3.54
C ARG A 106 -8.17 -10.19 4.65
N LEU A 107 -9.44 -10.59 4.63
CA LEU A 107 -10.00 -11.57 5.54
C LEU A 107 -9.35 -12.93 5.32
N ARG A 108 -8.91 -13.55 6.43
CA ARG A 108 -8.26 -14.84 6.42
C ARG A 108 -9.23 -15.97 6.09
N ASN A 109 -8.70 -17.00 5.41
CA ASN A 109 -9.34 -18.28 5.11
C ASN A 109 -10.65 -18.22 4.31
N ILE A 110 -10.89 -17.14 3.58
CA ILE A 110 -12.04 -17.01 2.69
C ILE A 110 -11.63 -16.55 1.30
N ASP A 111 -12.48 -16.90 0.34
CA ASP A 111 -12.47 -16.43 -1.04
C ASP A 111 -13.83 -15.82 -1.32
N ALA A 112 -13.85 -14.55 -1.72
CA ALA A 112 -15.05 -13.85 -2.15
C ALA A 112 -15.01 -13.60 -3.67
N PRO A 113 -16.17 -13.52 -4.34
CA PRO A 113 -16.24 -13.12 -5.74
C PRO A 113 -15.69 -11.71 -5.92
N GLU A 114 -14.85 -11.54 -6.95
CA GLU A 114 -14.15 -10.28 -7.23
C GLU A 114 -15.06 -9.34 -8.04
N LEU A 115 -14.98 -8.03 -7.78
CA LEU A 115 -15.76 -7.05 -8.54
C LEU A 115 -15.33 -6.92 -10.01
N HIS A 116 -14.08 -7.29 -10.32
CA HIS A 116 -13.60 -7.38 -11.69
C HIS A 116 -13.93 -8.77 -12.27
N ALA A 117 -15.22 -9.06 -12.33
CA ALA A 117 -15.76 -10.36 -12.66
C ALA A 117 -15.60 -10.71 -14.15
N ALA A 118 -15.44 -12.01 -14.43
CA ALA A 118 -15.40 -12.53 -15.80
C ALA A 118 -16.80 -12.76 -16.39
N CYS A 119 -17.83 -12.86 -15.54
CA CYS A 119 -19.21 -13.07 -15.93
C CYS A 119 -20.17 -12.22 -15.07
N GLU A 120 -21.38 -11.98 -15.56
CA GLU A 120 -22.39 -11.19 -14.86
C GLU A 120 -22.82 -11.82 -13.54
N GLN A 121 -22.89 -13.16 -13.47
CA GLN A 121 -23.26 -13.87 -12.24
C GLN A 121 -22.22 -13.67 -11.13
N GLU A 122 -20.93 -13.69 -11.48
CA GLU A 122 -19.86 -13.41 -10.53
C GLU A 122 -19.93 -11.96 -10.05
N LEU A 123 -20.21 -11.00 -10.94
CA LEU A 123 -20.38 -9.60 -10.55
C LEU A 123 -21.53 -9.41 -9.57
N GLN A 124 -22.69 -10.04 -9.83
CA GLN A 124 -23.83 -10.00 -8.92
C GLN A 124 -23.48 -10.60 -7.54
N LYS A 125 -22.79 -11.74 -7.52
CA LYS A 125 -22.32 -12.37 -6.28
C LYS A 125 -21.29 -11.48 -5.56
N ALA A 126 -20.39 -10.80 -6.28
CA ALA A 126 -19.40 -9.87 -5.76
C ALA A 126 -20.06 -8.66 -5.08
N GLU A 127 -21.09 -8.07 -5.70
CA GLU A 127 -21.83 -6.95 -5.12
C GLU A 127 -22.60 -7.35 -3.86
N VAL A 128 -23.23 -8.53 -3.87
CA VAL A 128 -23.90 -9.07 -2.67
C VAL A 128 -22.88 -9.31 -1.56
N SER A 129 -21.75 -9.94 -1.88
CA SER A 129 -20.69 -10.22 -0.91
C SER A 129 -20.11 -8.94 -0.29
N LYS A 130 -19.81 -7.94 -1.13
CA LYS A 130 -19.34 -6.63 -0.68
C LYS A 130 -20.35 -5.91 0.23
N ARG A 131 -21.65 -5.97 -0.11
CA ARG A 131 -22.72 -5.40 0.73
C ARG A 131 -22.82 -6.13 2.08
N ALA A 132 -22.69 -7.46 2.08
CA ALA A 132 -22.71 -8.24 3.30
C ALA A 132 -21.52 -7.88 4.22
N LEU A 133 -20.30 -7.83 3.66
CA LEU A 133 -19.12 -7.41 4.43
C LEU A 133 -19.30 -5.99 4.97
N ARG A 134 -19.78 -5.05 4.15
CA ARG A 134 -20.06 -3.67 4.61
C ARG A 134 -21.07 -3.64 5.76
N THR A 135 -22.09 -4.50 5.72
CA THR A 135 -23.12 -4.59 6.77
C THR A 135 -22.52 -5.09 8.08
N LEU A 136 -21.74 -6.17 8.03
CA LEU A 136 -21.05 -6.71 9.22
C LEU A 136 -20.09 -5.67 9.81
N LEU A 137 -19.25 -5.03 8.99
CA LEU A 137 -18.33 -3.98 9.45
C LEU A 137 -19.07 -2.75 9.99
N GLY A 138 -20.30 -2.49 9.52
CA GLY A 138 -21.19 -1.42 9.98
C GLY A 138 -21.73 -1.61 11.40
N GLU A 139 -21.61 -2.81 11.98
CA GLU A 139 -21.97 -3.08 13.39
C GLU A 139 -21.12 -2.27 14.38
N GLY A 140 -19.95 -1.80 13.92
CA GLY A 140 -18.98 -1.03 14.68
C GLY A 140 -18.12 -1.90 15.60
N GLY A 141 -17.18 -1.26 16.31
CA GLY A 141 -16.25 -1.95 17.21
C GLY A 141 -15.38 -2.98 16.47
N VAL A 142 -14.97 -2.67 15.24
CA VAL A 142 -14.19 -3.59 14.41
C VAL A 142 -12.80 -3.74 15.01
N SER A 143 -12.37 -4.98 15.18
CA SER A 143 -11.04 -5.35 15.60
C SER A 143 -10.47 -6.44 14.70
N ILE A 144 -9.16 -6.36 14.46
CA ILE A 144 -8.42 -7.37 13.69
C ILE A 144 -7.43 -8.09 14.60
N TYR A 145 -7.19 -9.37 14.32
CA TYR A 145 -6.25 -10.21 15.06
C TYR A 145 -5.61 -11.25 14.14
N ASN A 146 -4.58 -11.94 14.63
CA ASN A 146 -3.82 -12.92 13.86
C ASN A 146 -3.30 -12.31 12.54
N LEU A 147 -2.57 -11.20 12.65
CA LEU A 147 -2.06 -10.45 11.50
C LEU A 147 -0.91 -11.23 10.84
N GLY A 148 -0.93 -11.31 9.51
CA GLY A 148 0.14 -11.89 8.70
C GLY A 148 0.38 -11.09 7.43
N PRO A 149 1.56 -11.25 6.79
CA PRO A 149 1.89 -10.52 5.58
C PRO A 149 1.13 -11.11 4.37
N ASP A 150 0.69 -10.26 3.46
CA ASP A 150 0.19 -10.66 2.13
C ASP A 150 1.21 -10.30 1.05
N LYS A 151 1.36 -11.17 0.04
CA LYS A 151 2.29 -10.98 -1.08
C LYS A 151 2.08 -9.72 -1.92
N TYR A 152 0.92 -9.05 -1.79
CA TYR A 152 0.59 -7.83 -2.53
C TYR A 152 0.62 -6.57 -1.65
N GLY A 153 1.31 -6.63 -0.50
CA GLY A 153 1.39 -5.50 0.44
C GLY A 153 0.04 -5.18 1.08
N ARG A 154 -0.72 -6.23 1.39
CA ARG A 154 -1.90 -6.19 2.26
C ARG A 154 -1.55 -6.90 3.57
N ILE A 155 -2.44 -6.81 4.54
CA ILE A 155 -2.38 -7.61 5.76
C ILE A 155 -3.45 -8.69 5.65
N VAL A 156 -3.09 -9.94 5.91
CA VAL A 156 -4.06 -11.02 6.12
C VAL A 156 -4.41 -11.06 7.61
N ALA A 157 -5.69 -10.94 7.96
CA ALA A 157 -6.12 -10.98 9.36
C ALA A 157 -7.49 -11.62 9.51
N ASP A 158 -7.76 -12.10 10.73
CA ASP A 158 -9.11 -12.38 11.18
C ASP A 158 -9.74 -11.07 11.68
N ALA A 159 -11.04 -10.90 11.49
CA ALA A 159 -11.78 -9.71 11.91
C ALA A 159 -13.00 -10.06 12.76
N ALA A 160 -13.25 -9.25 13.78
CA ALA A 160 -14.43 -9.31 14.64
C ALA A 160 -15.05 -7.90 14.71
N THR A 161 -16.35 -7.85 14.94
CA THR A 161 -17.10 -6.61 15.20
C THR A 161 -17.63 -6.65 16.63
N ARG A 162 -18.41 -5.64 17.02
CA ARG A 162 -19.09 -5.61 18.31
C ARG A 162 -20.06 -6.79 18.53
N THR A 163 -20.70 -7.28 17.47
CA THR A 163 -21.74 -8.33 17.55
C THR A 163 -21.35 -9.62 16.84
N THR A 164 -20.41 -9.56 15.89
CA THR A 164 -19.95 -10.70 15.10
C THR A 164 -18.54 -11.10 15.52
N PRO A 165 -18.35 -12.25 16.23
CA PRO A 165 -17.03 -12.67 16.71
C PRO A 165 -16.03 -13.03 15.60
N ASN A 166 -16.52 -13.46 14.44
CA ASN A 166 -15.70 -13.80 13.28
C ASN A 166 -16.44 -13.46 11.98
N VAL A 167 -15.99 -12.39 11.32
CA VAL A 167 -16.59 -11.88 10.08
C VAL A 167 -16.42 -12.87 8.92
N SER A 168 -15.25 -13.52 8.82
CA SER A 168 -15.00 -14.54 7.79
C SER A 168 -15.99 -15.70 7.89
N ALA A 169 -16.21 -16.21 9.11
CA ALA A 169 -17.16 -17.30 9.35
C ALA A 169 -18.60 -16.87 9.05
N ALA A 170 -18.98 -15.64 9.42
CA ALA A 170 -20.31 -15.11 9.14
C ALA A 170 -20.59 -14.98 7.64
N LEU A 171 -19.62 -14.51 6.85
CA LEU A 171 -19.75 -14.41 5.38
C LEU A 171 -19.89 -15.79 4.73
N VAL A 172 -19.10 -16.77 5.18
CA VAL A 172 -19.20 -18.15 4.66
C VAL A 172 -20.54 -18.78 5.04
N ALA A 173 -20.98 -18.63 6.29
CA ALA A 173 -22.26 -19.16 6.76
C ALA A 173 -23.46 -18.55 6.01
N ALA A 174 -23.37 -17.28 5.63
CA ALA A 174 -24.39 -16.60 4.84
C ALA A 174 -24.30 -16.86 3.32
N GLY A 175 -23.32 -17.66 2.85
CA GLY A 175 -23.14 -17.98 1.43
C GLY A 175 -22.56 -16.84 0.59
N HIS A 176 -21.96 -15.83 1.23
CA HIS A 176 -21.35 -14.67 0.56
C HIS A 176 -19.87 -14.88 0.21
N ALA A 177 -19.24 -15.92 0.77
CA ALA A 177 -17.86 -16.29 0.50
C ALA A 177 -17.71 -17.83 0.58
N ARG A 178 -16.64 -18.37 0.00
CA ARG A 178 -16.24 -19.77 0.14
C ARG A 178 -15.08 -19.86 1.13
N SER A 179 -15.03 -20.95 1.90
CA SER A 179 -13.85 -21.28 2.70
C SER A 179 -12.66 -21.56 1.77
N TYR A 180 -11.50 -21.00 2.08
CA TYR A 180 -10.29 -21.13 1.27
C TYR A 180 -9.07 -21.38 2.16
N LEU A 181 -8.54 -22.59 2.13
CA LEU A 181 -7.36 -23.01 2.90
C LEU A 181 -6.11 -23.14 2.03
N GLY A 182 -6.14 -22.59 0.82
CA GLY A 182 -5.13 -22.78 -0.22
C GLY A 182 -5.59 -23.73 -1.34
N GLY A 183 -4.85 -23.74 -2.44
CA GLY A 183 -5.16 -24.52 -3.64
C GLY A 183 -5.70 -23.66 -4.79
N GLN A 184 -6.38 -24.28 -5.74
CA GLN A 184 -7.00 -23.57 -6.85
C GLN A 184 -8.37 -23.02 -6.44
N ARG A 185 -8.60 -21.74 -6.75
CA ARG A 185 -9.92 -21.11 -6.57
C ARG A 185 -10.89 -21.70 -7.58
N GLN A 186 -12.11 -21.96 -7.13
CA GLN A 186 -13.20 -22.36 -8.02
C GLN A 186 -13.84 -21.13 -8.64
N SER A 187 -14.30 -21.25 -9.88
CA SER A 187 -15.03 -20.16 -10.55
C SER A 187 -16.31 -19.80 -9.79
N TRP A 188 -16.65 -18.51 -9.79
CA TRP A 188 -17.91 -17.98 -9.28
C TRP A 188 -19.00 -17.92 -10.36
N CYS A 189 -18.63 -18.14 -11.62
CA CYS A 189 -19.56 -18.35 -12.71
C CYS A 189 -20.17 -19.75 -12.60
N ASP A 190 -21.49 -19.83 -12.73
CA ASP A 190 -22.19 -21.11 -12.75
C ASP A 190 -21.91 -21.77 -14.10
N GLY A 191 -20.95 -22.69 -14.14
CA GLY A 191 -20.73 -23.62 -15.25
C GLY A 191 -20.79 -23.02 -16.66
N ALA A 192 -19.98 -22.01 -16.97
CA ALA A 192 -19.59 -21.78 -18.36
C ALA A 192 -18.49 -22.78 -18.74
N GLY A 193 -18.85 -24.07 -18.76
CA GLY A 193 -18.16 -25.04 -19.60
C GLY A 193 -18.87 -25.09 -20.95
N PRO A 194 -18.16 -25.21 -22.08
CA PRO A 194 -18.77 -25.86 -23.25
C PRO A 194 -19.13 -27.31 -22.93
#